data_AF-A0A3D2QDU4-F1
#
_entry.id   AF-A0A3D2QDU4-F1
#
_cell.length_a   1.000
_cell.length_b   1.000
_cell.length_c   1.000
_cell.angle_alpha   90.00
_cell.angle_beta   90.00
_cell.angle_gamma   90.00
#
_symmetry.space_group_name_H-M   'P 1'
#
loop_
_entity.id
_entity.type
_entity.pdbx_description
1 polymer ?
#
loop_
_entity_poly.entity_id
_entity_poly.type
_entity_poly.pdbx_seq_one_letter_code
_entity_poly.pdbx_strand_id
1 'polypeptide(L)'
;MTKVFIDGSSGTTGLRIYERISARPDIEQIHLDEAVRKDPAARRDAIARADVAFLCLPDVAAVEAVQLAEGTDTVLIDTSTAHRTAPGWVYGFAELPGRKAEIAAARRIANPGCHA
;
A
#
# COMPACT_ATOMS: atom_id res chain seq x y z
N MET A 1 -11.48 -13.01 5.01
CA MET A 1 -10.48 -12.21 5.74
C MET A 1 -9.62 -11.54 4.70
N THR A 2 -9.40 -10.23 4.79
CA THR A 2 -8.60 -9.49 3.79
C THR A 2 -7.14 -9.50 4.22
N LYS A 3 -6.26 -9.98 3.34
CA LYS A 3 -4.81 -10.05 3.59
C LYS A 3 -4.16 -8.72 3.25
N VAL A 4 -3.49 -8.13 4.24
CA VAL A 4 -2.83 -6.84 4.12
C VAL A 4 -1.34 -6.98 4.35
N PHE A 5 -0.54 -6.43 3.43
CA PHE A 5 0.90 -6.28 3.59
C PHE A 5 1.26 -4.80 3.76
N ILE A 6 2.19 -4.49 4.67
CA ILE A 6 2.72 -3.14 4.85
C ILE A 6 4.20 -3.17 4.46
N ASP A 7 4.50 -2.67 3.26
CA ASP A 7 5.87 -2.54 2.79
C ASP A 7 6.48 -1.25 3.36
N GLY A 8 7.53 -1.37 4.17
CA GLY A 8 8.05 -0.26 4.98
C GLY A 8 7.39 -0.11 6.36
N SER A 9 6.94 -1.23 6.97
CA SER A 9 6.30 -1.26 8.30
C SER A 9 7.14 -0.65 9.44
N SER A 10 8.46 -0.59 9.31
CA SER A 10 9.36 0.01 10.31
C SER A 10 9.34 1.55 10.36
N GLY A 11 8.78 2.20 9.34
CA GLY A 11 8.62 3.66 9.30
C GLY A 11 7.46 4.13 10.19
N THR A 12 7.44 5.42 10.55
CA THR A 12 6.36 5.97 11.39
C THR A 12 4.98 5.80 10.76
N THR A 13 4.83 6.07 9.45
CA THR A 13 3.58 5.83 8.72
C THR A 13 3.16 4.36 8.78
N GLY A 14 4.10 3.44 8.49
CA GLY A 14 3.86 2.00 8.52
C GLY A 14 3.43 1.50 9.89
N LEU A 15 4.09 1.95 10.96
CA LEU A 15 3.75 1.61 12.34
C LEU A 15 2.33 2.07 12.70
N ARG A 16 1.94 3.29 12.32
CA ARG A 16 0.59 3.81 12.61
C ARG A 16 -0.50 3.07 11.84
N ILE A 17 -0.22 2.63 10.62
CA ILE A 17 -1.14 1.78 9.85
C ILE A 17 -1.24 0.41 10.52
N TYR A 18 -0.10 -0.20 10.86
CA TYR A 18 -0.04 -1.47 11.58
C TYR A 18 -0.88 -1.45 12.86
N GLU A 19 -0.70 -0.45 13.73
CA GLU A 19 -1.47 -0.29 14.97
C GLU A 19 -2.98 -0.24 14.69
N ARG A 20 -3.40 0.52 13.68
CA ARG A 20 -4.83 0.69 13.33
C ARG A 20 -5.45 -0.58 12.79
N ILE A 21 -4.75 -1.29 11.90
CA ILE A 21 -5.30 -2.50 11.29
C ILE A 21 -5.20 -3.72 12.22
N SER A 22 -4.26 -3.73 13.17
CA SER A 22 -4.13 -4.81 14.17
C SER A 22 -5.35 -4.92 15.08
N ALA A 23 -6.10 -3.84 15.26
CA ALA A 23 -7.34 -3.84 16.01
C ALA A 23 -8.55 -4.42 15.23
N ARG A 24 -8.37 -4.74 13.93
CA ARG A 24 -9.46 -5.18 13.06
C ARG A 24 -9.49 -6.71 12.93
N PRO A 25 -10.56 -7.39 13.37
CA PRO A 25 -10.65 -8.85 13.31
C PRO A 25 -10.91 -9.39 11.89
N ASP A 26 -11.26 -8.53 10.93
CA ASP A 26 -11.52 -8.92 9.55
C ASP A 26 -10.28 -8.85 8.63
N ILE A 27 -9.15 -8.37 9.16
CA ILE A 27 -7.88 -8.20 8.46
C ILE A 27 -6.87 -9.23 8.97
N GLU A 28 -6.21 -9.91 8.04
CA GLU A 28 -5.03 -10.75 8.29
C GLU A 28 -3.79 -9.98 7.81
N GLN A 29 -2.74 -9.92 8.63
CA GLN A 29 -1.52 -9.20 8.26
C GLN A 29 -0.43 -10.15 7.80
N ILE A 30 0.18 -9.83 6.66
CA ILE A 30 1.36 -10.51 6.14
C ILE A 30 2.58 -9.78 6.68
N HIS A 31 3.50 -10.55 7.28
CA HIS A 31 4.75 -10.04 7.81
C HIS A 31 5.92 -10.67 7.07
N LEU A 32 6.98 -9.88 6.87
CA LEU A 32 8.29 -10.37 6.46
C LEU A 32 9.24 -10.23 7.63
N ASP A 33 10.15 -11.19 7.76
CA ASP A 33 11.23 -11.09 8.74
C ASP A 33 12.13 -9.89 8.43
N GLU A 34 12.65 -9.26 9.49
CA GLU A 34 13.50 -8.07 9.39
C GLU A 34 14.71 -8.29 8.45
N ALA A 35 15.24 -9.51 8.41
CA ALA A 35 16.39 -9.88 7.57
C ALA A 35 16.08 -9.86 6.06
N VAL A 36 14.83 -10.11 5.66
CA VAL A 36 14.41 -10.23 4.25
C VAL A 36 13.45 -9.14 3.81
N ARG A 37 13.06 -8.21 4.70
CA ARG A 37 12.11 -7.14 4.36
C ARG A 37 12.55 -6.21 3.23
N LYS A 38 13.86 -6.16 2.90
CA LYS A 38 14.41 -5.40 1.79
C LYS A 38 14.74 -6.26 0.57
N ASP A 39 14.62 -7.58 0.70
CA ASP A 39 14.86 -8.51 -0.40
C ASP A 39 13.74 -8.38 -1.45
N PRO A 40 14.06 -8.09 -2.73
CA PRO A 40 13.05 -7.89 -3.76
C PRO A 40 12.15 -9.11 -3.99
N ALA A 41 12.68 -10.33 -3.87
CA ALA A 41 11.91 -11.54 -4.10
C ALA A 41 10.93 -11.80 -2.95
N ALA A 42 11.36 -11.65 -1.70
CA ALA A 42 10.50 -11.75 -0.52
C ALA A 42 9.40 -10.68 -0.52
N ARG A 43 9.74 -9.43 -0.88
CA ARG A 43 8.76 -8.35 -1.04
C ARG A 43 7.74 -8.66 -2.13
N ARG A 44 8.20 -9.12 -3.30
CA ARG A 44 7.31 -9.52 -4.40
C ARG A 44 6.35 -10.63 -3.99
N ASP A 45 6.85 -11.67 -3.32
CA ASP A 45 6.03 -12.77 -2.84
C ASP A 45 5.01 -12.32 -1.78
N ALA A 46 5.42 -11.45 -0.84
CA ALA A 46 4.49 -10.86 0.13
C ALA A 46 3.41 -10.00 -0.52
N ILE A 47 3.77 -9.16 -1.50
CA ILE A 47 2.83 -8.37 -2.29
C ILE A 47 1.85 -9.31 -2.99
N ALA A 48 2.34 -10.31 -3.74
CA ALA A 48 1.50 -11.22 -4.51
C ALA A 48 0.50 -12.03 -3.68
N ARG A 49 0.81 -12.29 -2.40
CA ARG A 49 -0.11 -12.96 -1.46
C ARG A 49 -1.12 -12.02 -0.80
N ALA A 50 -0.92 -10.72 -0.90
CA ALA A 50 -1.78 -9.71 -0.27
C ALA A 50 -2.93 -9.33 -1.20
N ASP A 51 -4.12 -9.14 -0.62
CA ASP A 51 -5.24 -8.49 -1.31
C ASP A 51 -4.96 -6.98 -1.44
N VAL A 52 -4.37 -6.38 -0.39
CA VAL A 52 -3.98 -4.97 -0.33
C VAL A 52 -2.55 -4.83 0.19
N ALA A 53 -1.73 -4.03 -0.48
CA ALA A 53 -0.42 -3.64 0.01
C ALA A 53 -0.33 -2.12 0.22
N PHE A 54 0.07 -1.70 1.42
CA PHE A 54 0.45 -0.32 1.71
C PHE A 54 1.92 -0.11 1.38
N LEU A 55 2.21 0.90 0.56
CA LEU A 55 3.58 1.33 0.30
C LEU A 55 3.91 2.48 1.24
N CYS A 56 4.58 2.17 2.35
CA CYS A 56 5.08 3.10 3.35
C CYS A 56 6.57 3.39 3.12
N LEU A 57 6.87 3.77 1.87
CA LEU A 57 8.21 3.83 1.33
C LEU A 57 8.55 5.24 0.85
N PRO A 58 9.84 5.61 0.77
CA PRO A 58 10.27 6.76 0.00
C PRO A 58 9.90 6.61 -1.48
N ASP A 59 9.72 7.73 -2.19
CA ASP A 59 9.22 7.77 -3.57
C ASP A 59 9.91 6.78 -4.52
N VAL A 60 11.25 6.73 -4.52
CA VAL A 60 12.00 5.81 -5.40
C VAL A 60 11.66 4.35 -5.12
N ALA A 61 11.61 3.96 -3.84
CA ALA A 61 11.28 2.60 -3.44
C ALA A 61 9.80 2.25 -3.64
N ALA A 62 8.91 3.25 -3.61
CA ALA A 62 7.49 3.07 -3.95
C ALA A 62 7.34 2.75 -5.45
N VAL A 63 8.06 3.44 -6.33
CA VAL A 63 8.09 3.14 -7.78
C VAL A 63 8.60 1.72 -8.03
N GLU A 64 9.69 1.31 -7.37
CA GLU A 64 10.21 -0.07 -7.47
C GLU A 64 9.18 -1.11 -6.97
N ALA A 65 8.48 -0.83 -5.87
CA ALA A 65 7.46 -1.74 -5.34
C ALA A 65 6.29 -1.97 -6.32
N VAL A 66 5.93 -0.94 -7.11
CA VAL A 66 4.92 -1.08 -8.16
C VAL A 66 5.37 -2.05 -9.24
N GLN A 67 6.66 -2.04 -9.61
CA GLN A 67 7.24 -3.00 -10.55
C GLN A 67 7.21 -4.42 -9.98
N LEU A 68 7.49 -4.59 -8.68
CA LEU A 68 7.39 -5.90 -8.02
C LEU A 68 5.95 -6.45 -8.04
N ALA A 69 4.95 -5.56 -8.01
CA ALA A 69 3.54 -5.92 -8.05
C ALA A 69 3.01 -6.23 -9.47
N GLU A 70 3.83 -6.11 -10.52
CA GLU A 70 3.40 -6.42 -11.88
C GLU A 70 2.95 -7.88 -12.02
N GLY A 71 1.81 -8.08 -12.69
CA GLY A 71 1.19 -9.39 -12.85
C GLY A 71 0.45 -9.92 -11.62
N THR A 72 0.34 -9.13 -10.54
CA THR A 72 -0.46 -9.46 -9.36
C THR A 72 -1.82 -8.75 -9.39
N ASP A 73 -2.81 -9.32 -8.70
CA ASP A 73 -4.13 -8.70 -8.51
C ASP A 73 -4.18 -7.74 -7.30
N THR A 74 -3.06 -7.58 -6.58
CA THR A 74 -2.95 -6.79 -5.36
C THR A 74 -3.31 -5.32 -5.58
N VAL A 75 -4.16 -4.80 -4.70
CA VAL A 75 -4.46 -3.36 -4.64
C VAL A 75 -3.33 -2.64 -3.92
N LEU A 76 -2.78 -1.59 -4.54
CA LEU A 76 -1.72 -0.79 -3.94
C LEU A 76 -2.28 0.52 -3.39
N ILE A 77 -1.97 0.81 -2.14
CA ILE A 77 -2.20 2.11 -1.51
C ILE A 77 -0.84 2.73 -1.19
N ASP A 78 -0.46 3.71 -2.00
CA ASP A 78 0.83 4.38 -1.86
C ASP A 78 0.72 5.61 -0.96
N THR A 79 1.54 5.68 0.07
CA THR A 79 1.59 6.83 1.00
C THR A 79 2.64 7.88 0.63
N SER A 80 3.49 7.55 -0.35
CA SER A 80 4.53 8.44 -0.86
C SER A 80 3.97 9.60 -1.71
N THR A 81 4.85 10.46 -2.22
CA THR A 81 4.47 11.50 -3.20
C THR A 81 4.52 11.01 -4.64
N ALA A 82 5.19 9.88 -4.91
CA ALA A 82 5.52 9.41 -6.26
C ALA A 82 4.32 9.30 -7.19
N HIS A 83 3.16 8.86 -6.68
CA HIS A 83 2.01 8.53 -7.50
C HIS A 83 0.81 9.48 -7.38
N ARG A 84 0.91 10.56 -6.58
CA ARG A 84 -0.24 11.45 -6.31
C ARG A 84 -0.80 12.15 -7.55
N THR A 85 0.04 12.35 -8.56
CA THR A 85 -0.33 12.96 -9.85
C THR A 85 -0.04 12.03 -11.03
N ALA A 86 0.32 10.76 -10.76
CA ALA A 86 0.69 9.82 -11.80
C ALA A 86 -0.54 9.33 -12.58
N PRO A 87 -0.49 9.26 -13.92
CA PRO A 87 -1.55 8.65 -14.71
C PRO A 87 -1.84 7.21 -14.26
N GLY A 88 -3.11 6.83 -14.24
CA GLY A 88 -3.55 5.49 -13.82
C GLY A 88 -3.65 5.28 -12.30
N TRP A 89 -3.37 6.31 -11.50
CA TRP A 89 -3.57 6.29 -10.05
C TRP A 89 -4.77 7.15 -9.66
N VAL A 90 -5.58 6.62 -8.74
CA VAL A 90 -6.71 7.36 -8.15
C VAL A 90 -6.24 8.07 -6.90
N TYR A 91 -6.53 9.38 -6.80
CA TYR A 91 -6.22 10.15 -5.60
C TYR A 91 -7.18 9.77 -4.46
N GLY A 92 -6.63 9.25 -3.37
CA GLY A 92 -7.33 8.55 -2.29
C GLY A 92 -8.07 9.43 -1.29
N PHE A 93 -8.66 10.54 -1.72
CA PHE A 93 -9.45 11.41 -0.84
C PHE A 93 -10.94 11.09 -0.97
N ALA A 94 -11.44 10.18 -0.11
CA ALA A 94 -12.76 9.57 -0.26
C ALA A 94 -13.95 10.53 -0.07
N GLU A 95 -13.74 11.62 0.65
CA GLU A 95 -14.74 12.64 0.97
C GLU A 95 -15.06 13.55 -0.22
N LEU A 96 -14.22 13.59 -1.26
CA LEU A 96 -14.50 14.36 -2.47
C LEU A 96 -15.67 13.76 -3.26
N PRO A 97 -16.55 14.58 -3.85
CA PRO A 97 -17.70 14.09 -4.63
C PRO A 97 -17.28 13.09 -5.71
N GLY A 98 -17.90 11.90 -5.70
CA GLY A 98 -17.63 10.82 -6.65
C GLY A 98 -16.38 9.98 -6.36
N ARG A 99 -15.44 10.45 -5.53
CA ARG A 99 -14.16 9.73 -5.29
C ARG A 99 -14.34 8.41 -4.55
N LYS A 100 -15.29 8.31 -3.62
CA LYS A 100 -15.53 7.05 -2.89
C LYS A 100 -15.76 5.85 -3.82
N ALA A 101 -16.58 6.02 -4.86
CA ALA A 101 -16.87 4.96 -5.82
C ALA A 101 -15.65 4.64 -6.71
N GLU A 102 -14.92 5.68 -7.12
CA GLU A 102 -13.70 5.55 -7.90
C GLU A 102 -12.59 4.80 -7.15
N ILE A 103 -12.34 5.18 -5.89
CA ILE A 103 -11.37 4.52 -5.00
C ILE A 103 -11.77 3.06 -4.77
N ALA A 104 -13.05 2.77 -4.57
CA ALA A 104 -13.52 1.40 -4.35
C ALA A 104 -13.33 0.48 -5.58
N ALA A 105 -13.27 1.04 -6.79
CA ALA A 105 -13.02 0.31 -8.02
C ALA A 105 -11.53 0.30 -8.43
N ALA A 106 -10.68 1.06 -7.74
CA ALA A 106 -9.29 1.26 -8.12
C ALA A 106 -8.37 0.15 -7.59
N ARG A 107 -7.33 -0.17 -8.37
CA ARG A 107 -6.23 -1.05 -7.94
C ARG A 107 -4.95 -0.30 -7.56
N ARG A 108 -4.88 1.00 -7.88
CA ARG A 108 -3.72 1.86 -7.68
C ARG A 108 -4.22 3.18 -7.07
N ILE A 109 -3.98 3.36 -5.79
CA ILE A 109 -4.54 4.46 -4.99
C ILE A 109 -3.39 5.25 -4.37
N ALA A 110 -3.33 6.55 -4.63
CA ALA A 110 -2.35 7.43 -4.03
C ALA A 110 -2.96 8.13 -2.82
N ASN A 111 -2.49 7.80 -1.62
CA ASN A 111 -2.96 8.40 -0.38
C ASN A 111 -2.59 9.90 -0.33
N PRO A 112 -3.53 10.78 0.07
CA PRO A 112 -3.26 12.21 0.22
C PRO A 112 -2.11 12.53 1.19
N GLY A 113 -1.51 13.71 1.00
CA GLY A 113 -0.58 14.27 1.98
C GLY A 113 -1.31 14.70 3.26
N CYS A 114 -0.62 14.74 4.38
CA CYS A 114 -1.20 15.11 5.68
C CYS A 114 -1.72 16.57 5.76
N HIS A 115 -1.30 17.45 4.86
CA HIS A 115 -1.72 18.86 4.78
C HIS A 115 -2.60 19.18 3.57
N ALA A 116 -2.88 18.18 2.72
CA ALA A 116 -3.58 18.37 1.46
C ALA A 116 -5.09 18.57 1.63
#